data_AF-A0A7C3P1J1-F1
#
_entry.id   AF-A0A7C3P1J1-F1
#
_cell.length_a   1.000
_cell.length_b   1.000
_cell.length_c   1.000
_cell.angle_alpha   90.00
_cell.angle_beta   90.00
_cell.angle_gamma   90.00
#
_symmetry.space_group_name_H-M   'P 1'
#
loop_
_entity.id
_entity.type
_entity.pdbx_description
1 polymer ?
#
loop_
_entity_poly.entity_id
_entity_poly.type
_entity_poly.pdbx_seq_one_letter_code
_entity_poly.pdbx_strand_id
1 'polypeptide(L)'
;MKAMKLPKEIQSFLEVAEAAEEQTLVFTRKKRPVAALVSLRRVDRESLALSTNPRFLKIIETARKEVRAGKTISLEALQKKYGVAAPNKRMERTRKTRRSS
;
A
#
# COMPACT_ATOMS: atom_id res chain seq x y z
N MET A 1 9.34 -10.82 14.40
CA MET A 1 10.17 -11.16 13.22
C MET A 1 11.33 -11.99 13.72
N LYS A 2 11.71 -13.06 13.00
CA LYS A 2 12.87 -13.87 13.36
C LYS A 2 14.08 -13.36 12.57
N ALA A 3 15.13 -12.94 13.27
CA ALA A 3 16.37 -12.49 12.63
C ALA A 3 17.29 -13.69 12.36
N MET A 4 17.98 -13.69 11.23
CA MET A 4 18.96 -14.69 10.80
C MET A 4 20.21 -13.97 10.31
N LYS A 5 21.38 -14.55 10.55
CA LYS A 5 22.64 -14.06 10.00
C LYS A 5 22.66 -14.33 8.49
N LEU A 6 23.09 -13.34 7.72
CA LEU A 6 23.04 -13.39 6.26
C LEU A 6 24.09 -14.39 5.72
N PRO A 7 23.68 -15.42 4.97
CA PRO A 7 24.61 -16.35 4.32
C PRO A 7 25.47 -15.66 3.25
N LYS A 8 26.70 -16.13 3.01
CA LYS A 8 27.60 -15.55 1.99
C LYS A 8 27.11 -15.81 0.56
N GLU A 9 26.33 -16.87 0.38
CA GLU A 9 25.85 -17.33 -0.92
C GLU A 9 24.83 -16.38 -1.55
N ILE A 10 24.21 -15.50 -0.74
CA ILE A 10 23.24 -14.49 -1.20
C ILE A 10 23.84 -13.09 -1.31
N GLN A 11 25.16 -12.95 -1.23
CA GLN A 11 25.80 -11.62 -1.18
C GLN A 11 25.69 -10.87 -2.51
N SER A 12 25.95 -11.55 -3.63
CA SER A 12 25.71 -11.00 -4.98
C SER A 12 24.24 -10.66 -5.24
N PHE A 13 23.32 -11.36 -4.57
CA PHE A 13 21.90 -11.08 -4.64
C PHE A 13 21.53 -9.75 -3.96
N LEU A 14 22.24 -9.38 -2.89
CA LEU A 14 22.04 -8.09 -2.22
C LEU A 14 22.51 -6.93 -3.06
N GLU A 15 23.61 -7.07 -3.80
CA GLU A 15 24.11 -6.03 -4.70
C GLU A 15 23.05 -5.66 -5.75
N VAL A 16 22.37 -6.66 -6.31
CA VAL A 16 21.26 -6.45 -7.25
C VAL A 16 20.06 -5.81 -6.54
N ALA A 17 19.76 -6.22 -5.31
CA ALA A 17 18.67 -5.63 -4.52
C ALA A 17 18.93 -4.17 -4.15
N GLU A 18 20.17 -3.81 -3.83
CA GLU A 18 20.59 -2.45 -3.52
C GLU A 18 20.56 -1.57 -4.78
N ALA A 19 21.05 -2.09 -5.91
CA ALA A 19 20.98 -1.38 -7.20
C ALA A 19 19.54 -1.16 -7.70
N ALA A 20 18.59 -2.01 -7.28
CA ALA A 20 17.18 -1.86 -7.62
C ALA A 20 16.47 -0.75 -6.81
N GLU A 21 17.10 -0.24 -5.74
CA GLU A 21 16.61 0.84 -4.88
C GLU A 21 15.15 0.66 -4.37
N GLU A 22 14.19 1.26 -5.07
CA GLU A 22 12.75 1.26 -4.75
C GLU A 22 11.95 0.33 -5.66
N GLN A 23 12.58 -0.29 -6.66
CA GLN A 23 11.92 -1.19 -7.59
C GLN A 23 11.65 -2.56 -6.95
N THR A 24 10.52 -3.16 -7.33
CA THR A 24 10.19 -4.53 -6.91
C THR A 24 10.90 -5.53 -7.81
N LEU A 25 11.75 -6.37 -7.24
CA LEU A 25 12.38 -7.47 -7.97
C LEU A 25 11.49 -8.71 -7.90
N VAL A 26 11.14 -9.27 -9.06
CA VAL A 26 10.30 -10.48 -9.15
C VAL A 26 11.14 -11.68 -9.55
N PHE A 27 11.14 -12.71 -8.72
CA PHE A 27 11.81 -13.98 -8.99
C PHE A 27 10.89 -14.89 -9.77
N THR A 28 11.36 -15.38 -10.90
CA THR A 28 10.61 -16.33 -11.72
C THR A 28 11.32 -17.67 -11.80
N ARG A 29 10.57 -18.77 -11.77
CA ARG A 29 11.05 -20.13 -12.04
C ARG A 29 10.22 -20.70 -13.18
N LYS A 30 10.87 -21.16 -14.25
CA LYS A 30 10.18 -21.62 -15.47
C LYS A 30 9.15 -20.60 -15.98
N LYS A 31 9.53 -19.31 -16.02
CA LYS A 31 8.69 -18.16 -16.40
C LYS A 31 7.47 -17.89 -15.49
N ARG A 32 7.35 -18.55 -14.33
CA ARG A 32 6.29 -18.29 -13.34
C ARG A 32 6.84 -17.52 -12.15
N PRO A 33 6.21 -16.44 -11.69
CA PRO A 33 6.64 -15.72 -10.50
C PRO A 33 6.50 -16.61 -9.26
N VAL A 34 7.56 -16.68 -8.45
CA VAL A 34 7.62 -17.52 -7.23
C VAL A 34 7.88 -16.70 -5.96
N ALA A 35 8.52 -15.55 -6.08
CA ALA A 35 8.78 -14.64 -4.98
C ALA A 35 8.94 -13.20 -5.51
N ALA A 36 8.82 -12.22 -4.62
CA ALA A 36 9.15 -10.83 -4.91
C ALA A 36 9.92 -10.23 -3.72
N LEU A 37 10.91 -9.40 -4.02
CA LEU A 37 11.59 -8.56 -3.05
C LEU A 37 11.09 -7.13 -3.23
N VAL A 38 10.59 -6.55 -2.15
CA VAL A 38 9.94 -5.23 -2.15
C VAL A 38 10.69 -4.33 -1.19
N SER A 39 11.06 -3.14 -1.65
CA SER A 39 11.68 -2.13 -0.80
C SER A 39 10.67 -1.58 0.20
N LEU A 40 11.06 -1.51 1.47
CA LEU A 40 10.23 -0.95 2.54
C LEU A 40 10.57 0.52 2.87
N ARG A 41 11.52 1.14 2.15
CA ARG A 41 11.98 2.51 2.46
C ARG A 41 10.88 3.57 2.44
N ARG A 42 9.86 3.40 1.60
CA ARG A 42 8.70 4.32 1.47
C ARG A 42 7.36 3.65 1.75
N VAL A 43 7.37 2.45 2.34
CA VAL A 43 6.15 1.70 2.63
C VAL A 43 5.93 1.71 4.12
N ASP A 44 4.84 2.33 4.56
CA ASP A 44 4.42 2.25 5.96
C ASP A 44 4.00 0.82 6.31
N ARG A 45 4.04 0.50 7.61
CA ARG A 45 3.80 -0.88 8.06
C ARG A 45 2.34 -1.28 7.83
N GLU A 46 1.41 -0.33 7.89
CA GLU A 46 -0.01 -0.58 7.61
C GLU A 46 -0.22 -0.98 6.15
N SER A 47 0.37 -0.27 5.21
CA SER A 47 0.33 -0.53 3.77
C SER A 47 0.91 -1.90 3.43
N LEU A 48 2.03 -2.30 4.05
CA LEU A 48 2.60 -3.63 3.86
C LEU A 48 1.66 -4.74 4.37
N ALA A 49 1.11 -4.55 5.58
CA ALA A 49 0.21 -5.54 6.19
C ALA A 49 -1.09 -5.71 5.38
N LEU A 50 -1.64 -4.61 4.86
CA LEU A 50 -2.88 -4.63 4.08
C LEU A 50 -2.66 -5.16 2.65
N SER A 51 -1.57 -4.80 1.99
CA SER A 51 -1.27 -5.23 0.62
C SER A 51 -1.03 -6.74 0.50
N THR A 52 -0.60 -7.39 1.58
CA THR A 52 -0.36 -8.84 1.62
C THR A 52 -1.51 -9.65 2.21
N ASN A 53 -2.56 -9.01 2.75
CA ASN A 53 -3.68 -9.68 3.37
C ASN A 53 -4.71 -10.19 2.33
N PRO A 54 -4.92 -11.51 2.19
CA PRO A 54 -5.81 -12.06 1.16
C PRO A 54 -7.27 -11.61 1.31
N ARG A 55 -7.75 -11.37 2.53
CA ARG A 55 -9.11 -10.88 2.76
C ARG A 55 -9.25 -9.44 2.29
N PHE A 56 -8.25 -8.61 2.56
CA PHE A 56 -8.25 -7.21 2.14
C PHE A 56 -8.18 -7.08 0.61
N LEU A 57 -7.37 -7.91 -0.04
CA LEU A 57 -7.31 -7.97 -1.51
C LEU A 57 -8.67 -8.33 -2.13
N LYS A 58 -9.41 -9.29 -1.54
CA LYS A 58 -10.77 -9.62 -1.99
C LYS A 58 -11.75 -8.46 -1.84
N ILE A 59 -11.65 -7.69 -0.77
CA ILE A 59 -12.47 -6.48 -0.56
C ILE A 59 -12.18 -5.47 -1.68
N ILE A 60 -10.90 -5.20 -1.98
CA ILE A 60 -10.50 -4.29 -3.06
C ILE A 60 -11.04 -4.77 -4.41
N GLU A 61 -10.91 -6.06 -4.73
CA GLU A 61 -11.43 -6.61 -5.99
C GLU A 61 -12.94 -6.45 -6.11
N THR A 62 -13.67 -6.71 -5.02
CA THR A 62 -15.13 -6.57 -4.97
C THR A 62 -15.54 -5.11 -5.16
N ALA A 63 -14.92 -4.20 -4.40
CA ALA A 63 -15.17 -2.77 -4.52
C ALA A 63 -14.88 -2.24 -5.94
N ARG A 64 -13.77 -2.68 -6.56
CA ARG A 64 -13.47 -2.33 -7.96
C ARG A 64 -14.53 -2.81 -8.94
N LYS A 65 -15.09 -4.02 -8.75
CA LYS A 65 -16.20 -4.54 -9.57
C LYS A 65 -17.47 -3.71 -9.39
N GLU A 66 -17.80 -3.34 -8.15
CA GLU A 66 -18.97 -2.51 -7.83
C GLU A 66 -18.85 -1.11 -8.44
N VAL A 67 -17.68 -0.47 -8.32
CA VAL A 67 -17.41 0.84 -8.93
C VAL A 67 -17.56 0.77 -10.45
N ARG A 68 -17.01 -0.26 -11.10
CA ARG A 68 -17.18 -0.46 -12.56
C ARG A 68 -18.64 -0.71 -12.95
N ALA A 69 -19.43 -1.32 -12.07
CA ALA A 69 -20.86 -1.52 -12.26
C ALA A 69 -21.70 -0.28 -11.89
N GLY A 70 -21.08 0.87 -11.58
CA GLY A 70 -21.77 2.10 -11.22
C GLY A 70 -22.36 2.11 -9.80
N LYS A 71 -22.06 1.10 -8.97
CA LYS A 71 -22.51 1.03 -7.57
C LYS A 71 -21.62 1.89 -6.68
N THR A 72 -21.70 3.21 -6.86
CA THR A 72 -20.97 4.19 -6.04
C THR A 72 -21.96 5.08 -5.29
N ILE A 73 -21.49 5.70 -4.22
CA ILE A 73 -22.24 6.69 -3.45
C ILE A 73 -21.43 7.98 -3.43
N SER A 74 -22.07 9.13 -3.63
CA SER A 74 -21.39 10.42 -3.52
C SER A 74 -21.03 10.70 -2.06
N LEU A 75 -20.02 11.55 -1.83
CA LEU A 75 -19.61 11.95 -0.49
C LEU A 75 -20.76 12.60 0.29
N GLU A 76 -21.54 13.46 -0.38
CA GLU A 76 -22.72 14.13 0.19
C GLU A 76 -23.80 13.12 0.61
N ALA A 77 -24.09 12.15 -0.25
CA ALA A 77 -25.07 11.10 0.04
C ALA A 77 -24.59 10.19 1.18
N LEU A 78 -23.28 9.90 1.25
CA LEU A 78 -22.67 9.15 2.35
C LEU A 78 -22.80 9.90 3.68
N GLN A 79 -22.47 11.20 3.69
CA GLN A 79 -22.59 12.06 4.88
C GLN A 79 -24.03 12.15 5.37
N LYS A 80 -24.98 12.33 4.46
CA LYS A 80 -26.41 12.34 4.79
C LYS A 80 -26.89 11.00 5.34
N LYS A 81 -26.45 9.89 4.75
CA LYS A 81 -26.83 8.53 5.16
C LYS A 81 -26.34 8.17 6.57
N TYR A 82 -25.13 8.60 6.94
CA TYR A 82 -24.51 8.25 8.22
C TYR A 82 -24.43 9.41 9.22
N GLY A 83 -25.04 10.56 8.91
CA GLY A 83 -25.05 11.74 9.80
C GLY A 83 -23.67 12.34 10.08
N VAL A 84 -22.71 12.15 9.16
CA VAL A 84 -21.32 12.61 9.37
C VAL A 84 -21.17 14.02 8.81
N ALA A 85 -20.93 15.00 9.68
CA ALA A 85 -20.69 16.38 9.26
C ALA A 85 -19.35 16.51 8.51
N ALA A 86 -19.28 17.40 7.52
CA ALA A 86 -18.04 17.75 6.84
C ALA A 86 -16.96 18.19 7.86
N PRO A 87 -15.67 17.89 7.62
CA PRO A 87 -14.61 18.24 8.55
C PRO A 87 -14.65 19.74 8.85
N ASN A 88 -14.67 20.09 10.14
CA ASN A 88 -14.74 21.46 10.62
C ASN A 88 -13.64 22.33 9.96
N LYS A 89 -14.00 23.51 9.43
CA LYS A 89 -13.07 24.53 8.85
C LYS A 89 -11.86 24.84 9.73
N ARG A 90 -11.94 24.56 11.03
CA ARG A 90 -10.83 24.68 11.99
C ARG A 90 -9.63 23.77 11.64
N MET A 91 -9.87 22.61 11.00
CA MET A 91 -8.81 21.67 10.56
C MET A 91 -8.12 22.10 9.25
N GLU A 92 -8.77 22.91 8.41
CA GLU A 92 -8.13 23.46 7.20
C GLU A 92 -7.04 24.48 7.53
N ARG A 93 -7.24 25.27 8.59
CA ARG A 93 -6.25 26.27 9.04
C ARG A 93 -4.92 25.63 9.44
N THR A 94 -4.93 24.52 10.18
CA THR A 94 -3.70 23.84 10.63
C THR A 94 -2.93 23.15 9.52
N ARG A 95 -3.59 22.72 8.42
CA ARG A 95 -2.91 22.16 7.24
C ARG A 95 -2.18 23.22 6.41
N LYS A 96 -2.71 24.45 6.35
CA LYS A 96 -2.09 25.55 5.58
C LYS A 96 -0.79 26.02 6.26
N THR A 97 -0.79 26.13 7.59
CA THR A 97 0.37 26.58 8.37
C THR A 97 1.54 25.58 8.32
N ARG A 98 1.27 24.27 8.23
CA ARG A 98 2.32 23.23 8.16
C ARG A 98 2.95 23.03 6.78
N ARG A 99 2.34 23.56 5.71
CA ARG A 99 2.91 23.50 4.34
C ARG A 99 3.78 24.71 4.00
N SER A 100 3.81 25.72 4.87
CA SER A 100 4.57 26.96 4.73
C SER A 100 5.73 27.06 5.72
N SER A 101 6.25 25.93 6.21
CA SER A 101 7.40 25.84 7.12
C SER A 101 8.37 24.79 6.62
#